data_AF-A0A430QL93-F1
#
_entry.id   AF-A0A430QL93-F1
#
_cell.length_a   1.000
_cell.length_b   1.000
_cell.length_c   1.000
_cell.angle_alpha   90.00
_cell.angle_beta   90.00
_cell.angle_gamma   90.00
#
_symmetry.space_group_name_H-M   'P 1'
#
loop_
_entity.id
_entity.type
_entity.pdbx_description
1 polymer ?
#
loop_
_entity_poly.entity_id
_entity_poly.type
_entity_poly.pdbx_seq_one_letter_code
_entity_poly.pdbx_strand_id
1 'polypeptide(L)'
;MVSGSLSNFSSAVNKTAGSANALCELVEKSQDFLIRNVHSLDFILDDFDIVKFGILHAAVIHAKYISQSVVDKEWLVIQTQNLFNLCNAESLQKVPSYVLLLYINSSLSNLQKQLLRHHFLKHFCLFQCYCQPYLELATAFRSNNPEDLTNFVDLHRELFTADFNFGLVKQVIKCHGKFRIQSLTKVDFYDTIPDRCCHAYKTFGNPRSGETDLRYGKYNFRITAAVINSKAIFANIDQQNGTVHFLDDPEQYDSIKMLRILQEKITECVNLEKHFMQLTDRLVTNPNYAKRVR
;
A
#
# COMPACT_ATOMS: atom_id res chain seq x y z
N MET A 1 40.10 16.31 8.85
CA MET A 1 39.06 17.36 8.72
C MET A 1 37.67 16.94 9.21
N VAL A 2 37.34 15.63 9.24
CA VAL A 2 36.02 15.11 9.64
C VAL A 2 35.67 15.31 11.13
N SER A 3 36.67 15.36 12.03
CA SER A 3 36.45 15.50 13.48
C SER A 3 35.87 16.85 13.89
N GLY A 4 36.23 17.94 13.19
CA GLY A 4 35.73 19.29 13.49
C GLY A 4 34.29 19.53 13.02
N SER A 5 33.84 18.84 11.97
CA SER A 5 32.47 18.99 11.46
C SER A 5 31.45 18.22 12.30
N LEU A 6 31.83 17.05 12.82
CA LEU A 6 31.00 16.24 13.71
C LEU A 6 30.82 16.89 15.09
N SER A 7 31.87 17.47 15.67
CA SER A 7 31.76 18.20 16.94
C SER A 7 30.85 19.43 16.84
N ASN A 8 30.90 20.14 15.70
CA ASN A 8 30.00 21.25 15.41
C ASN A 8 28.54 20.78 15.30
N PHE A 9 28.31 19.64 14.64
CA PHE A 9 26.98 19.05 14.55
C PHE A 9 26.46 18.61 15.92
N SER A 10 27.25 17.89 16.73
CA SER A 10 26.87 17.52 18.10
C SER A 10 26.58 18.75 18.98
N SER A 11 27.34 19.83 18.80
CA SER A 11 27.07 21.11 19.49
C SER A 11 25.75 21.73 19.06
N ALA A 12 25.40 21.66 17.76
CA ALA A 12 24.12 22.12 17.25
C ALA A 12 22.95 21.27 17.76
N VAL A 13 23.13 19.95 17.85
CA VAL A 13 22.15 19.03 18.46
C VAL A 13 21.94 19.39 19.92
N ASN A 14 22.99 19.60 20.70
CA ASN A 14 22.88 19.98 22.10
C ASN A 14 22.13 21.31 22.30
N LYS A 15 22.31 22.29 21.40
CA LYS A 15 21.56 23.56 21.43
C LYS A 15 20.06 23.40 21.26
N THR A 16 19.59 22.31 20.64
CA THR A 16 18.15 22.03 20.53
C THR A 16 17.52 21.62 21.86
N ALA A 17 18.34 21.25 22.85
CA ALA A 17 17.93 20.76 24.16
C ALA A 17 16.92 19.58 24.13
N GLY A 18 16.82 18.85 23.01
CA GLY A 18 15.84 17.77 22.82
C GLY A 18 14.45 18.24 22.34
N SER A 19 14.30 19.51 21.96
CA SER A 19 13.05 20.01 21.40
C SER A 19 12.77 19.36 20.05
N ALA A 20 11.61 18.69 19.92
CA ALA A 20 11.25 17.96 18.72
C ALA A 20 11.19 18.85 17.46
N ASN A 21 10.71 20.10 17.56
CA ASN A 21 10.65 21.02 16.41
C ASN A 21 12.05 21.43 15.95
N ALA A 22 12.91 21.84 16.90
CA ALA A 22 14.26 22.27 16.60
C ALA A 22 15.12 21.11 16.06
N LEU A 23 14.91 19.90 16.56
CA LEU A 23 15.56 18.69 16.04
C LEU A 23 15.11 18.36 14.61
N CYS A 24 13.81 18.43 14.31
CA CYS A 24 13.32 18.23 12.94
C CYS A 24 13.97 19.20 11.97
N GLU A 25 13.93 20.51 12.25
CA GLU A 25 14.53 21.52 11.38
C GLU A 25 16.04 21.33 11.20
N LEU A 26 16.76 21.00 12.28
CA LEU A 26 18.20 20.77 12.24
C LEU A 26 18.54 19.56 11.36
N VAL A 27 17.79 18.47 11.54
CA VAL A 27 17.98 17.22 10.80
C VAL A 27 17.65 17.41 9.31
N GLU A 28 16.57 18.10 8.98
CA GLU A 28 16.20 18.41 7.59
C GLU A 28 17.28 19.22 6.88
N LYS A 29 17.84 20.24 7.56
CA LYS A 29 18.96 21.04 7.02
C LYS A 29 20.28 20.27 6.91
N SER A 30 20.40 19.14 7.63
CA SER A 30 21.65 18.39 7.74
C SER A 30 21.63 17.04 7.01
N GLN A 31 20.63 16.75 6.18
CA GLN A 31 20.49 15.46 5.49
C GLN A 31 21.73 15.07 4.68
N ASP A 32 22.26 15.99 3.86
CA ASP A 32 23.47 15.75 3.06
C ASP A 32 24.70 15.45 3.91
N PHE A 33 24.81 16.12 5.07
CA PHE A 33 25.90 15.89 6.01
C PHE A 33 25.80 14.49 6.63
N LEU A 34 24.60 14.07 7.03
CA LEU A 34 24.36 12.74 7.61
C LEU A 34 24.72 11.64 6.61
N ILE A 35 24.27 11.75 5.36
CA ILE A 35 24.53 10.74 4.32
C ILE A 35 26.03 10.63 4.00
N ARG A 36 26.78 11.74 3.99
CA ARG A 36 28.22 11.72 3.69
C ARG A 36 29.09 11.17 4.82
N ASN A 37 28.60 11.18 6.07
CA ASN A 37 29.39 10.84 7.26
C ASN A 37 28.90 9.57 7.97
N VAL A 38 28.08 8.74 7.31
CA VAL A 38 27.39 7.58 7.89
C VAL A 38 28.28 6.69 8.78
N HIS A 39 29.49 6.37 8.35
CA HIS A 39 30.42 5.49 9.08
C HIS A 39 30.89 6.04 10.43
N SER A 40 30.79 7.35 10.62
CA SER A 40 31.18 8.00 11.85
C SER A 40 29.97 8.26 12.76
N LEU A 41 28.72 8.07 12.34
CA LEU A 41 27.57 8.53 13.13
C LEU A 41 27.19 7.61 14.30
N ASP A 42 27.83 6.45 14.47
CA ASP A 42 27.54 5.54 15.58
C ASP A 42 27.77 6.19 16.95
N PHE A 43 28.82 7.00 17.11
CA PHE A 43 29.04 7.69 18.38
C PHE A 43 27.89 8.66 18.72
N ILE A 44 27.16 9.19 17.73
CA ILE A 44 26.00 10.06 17.96
C ILE A 44 24.82 9.25 18.51
N LEU A 45 24.68 7.99 18.09
CA LEU A 45 23.66 7.10 18.63
C LEU A 45 23.98 6.68 20.07
N ASP A 46 25.26 6.68 20.46
CA ASP A 46 25.69 6.33 21.81
C ASP A 46 25.66 7.53 22.78
N ASP A 47 26.03 8.74 22.32
CA ASP A 47 26.12 9.95 23.17
C ASP A 47 24.77 10.58 23.50
N PHE A 48 23.77 10.40 22.64
CA PHE A 48 22.46 11.03 22.77
C PHE A 48 21.40 10.00 23.22
N ASP A 49 20.61 10.36 24.24
CA ASP A 49 19.54 9.49 24.72
C ASP A 49 18.42 9.34 23.68
N ILE A 50 18.06 8.09 23.34
CA ILE A 50 17.00 7.72 22.39
C ILE A 50 15.65 8.32 22.81
N VAL A 51 15.34 8.39 24.11
CA VAL A 51 14.04 8.89 24.59
C VAL A 51 13.87 10.37 24.25
N LYS A 52 14.95 11.14 24.40
CA LYS A 52 14.97 12.59 24.22
C LYS A 52 15.32 13.02 22.79
N PHE A 53 16.19 12.27 22.10
CA PHE A 53 16.73 12.58 20.79
C PHE A 53 16.31 11.57 19.71
N GLY A 54 15.11 11.00 19.86
CA GLY A 54 14.59 9.99 18.94
C GLY A 54 14.51 10.42 17.47
N ILE A 55 14.24 11.70 17.18
CA ILE A 55 14.26 12.26 15.82
C ILE A 55 15.67 12.19 15.20
N LEU A 56 16.71 12.49 15.99
CA LEU A 56 18.10 12.40 15.56
C LEU A 56 18.46 10.95 15.25
N HIS A 57 18.07 10.01 16.12
CA HIS A 57 18.32 8.59 15.91
C HIS A 57 17.61 8.07 14.66
N ALA A 58 16.33 8.45 14.45
CA ALA A 58 15.59 8.11 13.25
C ALA A 58 16.30 8.60 11.98
N ALA A 59 16.84 9.82 12.01
CA ALA A 59 17.55 10.42 10.88
C ALA A 59 18.89 9.76 10.57
N VAL A 60 19.67 9.43 11.60
CA VAL A 60 20.96 8.74 11.45
C VAL A 60 20.73 7.32 10.90
N ILE A 61 19.77 6.58 11.45
CA ILE A 61 19.43 5.24 10.97
C ILE A 61 18.88 5.32 9.53
N HIS A 62 18.06 6.32 9.21
CA HIS A 62 17.60 6.57 7.85
C HIS A 62 18.75 6.82 6.86
N ALA A 63 19.71 7.68 7.22
CA ALA A 63 20.90 7.92 6.41
C ALA A 63 21.73 6.64 6.20
N LYS A 64 21.85 5.79 7.24
CA LYS A 64 22.48 4.46 7.14
C LYS A 64 21.79 3.54 6.12
N TYR A 65 20.46 3.49 6.12
CA TYR A 65 19.72 2.69 5.13
C TYR A 65 19.88 3.24 3.70
N ILE A 66 19.90 4.56 3.52
CA ILE A 66 20.10 5.18 2.20
C ILE A 66 21.49 4.87 1.63
N SER A 67 22.53 4.95 2.46
CA SER A 67 23.91 4.79 1.99
C SER A 67 24.24 3.38 1.51
N GLN A 68 23.43 2.36 1.89
CA GLN A 68 23.61 0.94 1.58
C GLN A 68 25.02 0.38 1.84
N SER A 69 25.90 1.14 2.50
CA SER A 69 27.32 0.86 2.65
C SER A 69 27.62 0.37 4.07
N VAL A 70 27.98 -0.91 4.16
CA VAL A 70 28.82 -1.48 5.23
C VAL A 70 28.31 -1.27 6.67
N VAL A 71 27.03 -1.51 6.92
CA VAL A 71 26.56 -1.84 8.27
C VAL A 71 26.01 -3.25 8.19
N ASP A 72 26.42 -4.10 9.13
CA ASP A 72 25.86 -5.44 9.29
C ASP A 72 24.33 -5.29 9.33
N LYS A 73 23.64 -5.85 8.33
CA LYS A 73 22.21 -5.61 8.11
C LYS A 73 21.41 -6.00 9.35
N GLU A 74 21.91 -7.01 10.08
CA GLU A 74 21.33 -7.48 11.33
C GLU A 74 21.46 -6.44 12.46
N TRP A 75 22.61 -5.77 12.57
CA TRP A 75 22.81 -4.69 13.53
C TRP A 75 21.91 -3.48 13.25
N LEU A 76 21.76 -3.09 11.98
CA LEU A 76 20.90 -1.97 11.62
C LEU A 76 19.42 -2.25 11.94
N VAL A 77 18.99 -3.52 11.79
CA VAL A 77 17.66 -3.98 12.20
C VAL A 77 17.50 -3.90 13.72
N ILE A 78 18.50 -4.30 14.51
CA ILE A 78 18.47 -4.17 15.98
C ILE A 78 18.40 -2.70 16.41
N GLN A 79 19.20 -1.81 15.80
CA GLN A 79 19.14 -0.36 16.06
C GLN A 79 17.74 0.20 15.74
N THR A 80 17.13 -0.25 14.66
CA THR A 80 15.77 0.15 14.27
C THR A 80 14.73 -0.32 15.30
N GLN A 81 14.84 -1.55 15.82
CA GLN A 81 13.93 -2.06 16.84
C GLN A 81 14.08 -1.31 18.17
N ASN A 82 15.31 -1.02 18.60
CA ASN A 82 15.57 -0.27 19.81
C ASN A 82 14.98 1.15 19.73
N LEU A 83 15.09 1.81 18.57
CA LEU A 83 14.45 3.09 18.34
C LEU A 83 12.93 3.01 18.55
N PHE A 84 12.25 2.04 17.92
CA PHE A 84 10.80 1.91 18.05
C PHE A 84 10.32 1.52 19.45
N ASN A 85 11.14 0.80 20.22
CA ASN A 85 10.79 0.39 21.57
C ASN A 85 10.97 1.52 22.61
N LEU A 86 11.95 2.40 22.41
CA LEU A 86 12.37 3.38 23.40
C LEU A 86 12.00 4.84 23.06
N CYS A 87 11.74 5.15 21.79
CA CYS A 87 11.46 6.51 21.37
C CYS A 87 10.03 6.96 21.72
N ASN A 88 9.87 8.24 22.07
CA ASN A 88 8.55 8.87 22.20
C ASN A 88 7.83 8.92 20.83
N ALA A 89 6.58 8.48 20.80
CA ALA A 89 5.75 8.44 19.61
C ALA A 89 5.55 9.84 19.01
N GLU A 90 5.33 10.88 19.84
CA GLU A 90 5.09 12.27 19.41
C GLU A 90 6.25 12.87 18.61
N SER A 91 7.48 12.48 18.94
CA SER A 91 8.68 12.94 18.22
C SER A 91 8.77 12.31 16.83
N LEU A 92 8.46 11.01 16.72
CA LEU A 92 8.44 10.31 15.43
C LEU A 92 7.28 10.77 14.52
N GLN A 93 6.22 11.35 15.09
CA GLN A 93 5.11 11.91 14.29
C GLN A 93 5.58 13.02 13.34
N LYS A 94 6.65 13.73 13.70
CA LYS A 94 7.15 14.88 12.94
C LYS A 94 8.08 14.48 11.79
N VAL A 95 8.46 13.20 11.68
CA VAL A 95 9.38 12.69 10.66
C VAL A 95 8.82 11.43 9.96
N PRO A 96 7.64 11.52 9.31
CA PRO A 96 6.95 10.37 8.72
C PRO A 96 7.75 9.67 7.61
N SER A 97 8.52 10.44 6.82
CA SER A 97 9.35 9.92 5.73
C SER A 97 10.43 8.95 6.23
N TYR A 98 11.07 9.28 7.36
CA TYR A 98 12.11 8.42 7.94
C TYR A 98 11.49 7.13 8.48
N VAL A 99 10.38 7.23 9.22
CA VAL A 99 9.69 6.09 9.82
C VAL A 99 9.26 5.06 8.77
N LEU A 100 8.77 5.54 7.60
CA LEU A 100 8.34 4.66 6.52
C LEU A 100 9.49 3.82 5.96
N LEU A 101 10.63 4.45 5.67
CA LEU A 101 11.79 3.76 5.12
C LEU A 101 12.37 2.74 6.11
N LEU A 102 12.41 3.09 7.40
CA LEU A 102 12.83 2.18 8.48
C LEU A 102 11.92 0.96 8.59
N TYR A 103 10.61 1.14 8.42
CA TYR A 103 9.64 0.04 8.45
C TYR A 103 9.78 -0.89 7.24
N ILE A 104 10.04 -0.35 6.04
CA ILE A 104 10.16 -1.14 4.82
C ILE A 104 11.46 -1.96 4.80
N ASN A 105 12.58 -1.37 5.23
CA ASN A 105 13.89 -1.99 5.12
C ASN A 105 14.27 -2.91 6.28
N SER A 106 13.49 -2.90 7.36
CA SER A 106 13.72 -3.83 8.45
C SER A 106 13.15 -5.21 8.07
N SER A 107 14.03 -6.20 7.96
CA SER A 107 13.67 -7.63 7.79
C SER A 107 13.06 -8.18 9.07
N LEU A 108 11.98 -7.56 9.53
CA LEU A 108 11.26 -7.95 10.73
C LEU A 108 10.54 -9.27 10.47
N SER A 109 10.76 -10.23 11.36
CA SER A 109 9.95 -11.44 11.41
C SER A 109 8.46 -11.09 11.52
N ASN A 110 7.56 -11.94 11.03
CA ASN A 110 6.11 -11.68 11.12
C ASN A 110 5.63 -11.38 12.55
N LEU A 111 6.29 -11.96 13.57
CA LEU A 111 6.03 -11.69 14.98
C LEU A 111 6.46 -10.28 15.41
N GLN A 112 7.61 -9.81 14.95
CA GLN A 112 8.06 -8.43 15.18
C GLN A 112 7.16 -7.42 14.45
N LYS A 113 6.73 -7.72 13.22
CA LYS A 113 5.71 -6.92 12.51
C LYS A 113 4.39 -6.84 13.27
N GLN A 114 4.02 -7.90 14.00
CA GLN A 114 2.77 -7.97 14.78
C GLN A 114 2.87 -7.24 16.14
N LEU A 115 4.04 -7.29 16.81
CA LEU A 115 4.34 -6.45 17.98
C LEU A 115 4.40 -4.97 17.62
N LEU A 116 5.04 -4.64 16.48
CA LEU A 116 4.97 -3.31 15.90
C LEU A 116 3.53 -2.93 15.58
N ARG A 117 2.67 -3.80 15.01
CA ARG A 117 1.22 -3.53 14.82
C ARG A 117 0.49 -3.07 16.09
N HIS A 118 0.81 -3.62 17.27
CA HIS A 118 0.18 -3.21 18.52
C HIS A 118 0.68 -1.84 19.02
N HIS A 119 1.98 -1.52 18.87
CA HIS A 119 2.48 -0.16 19.06
C HIS A 119 2.01 0.81 17.95
N PHE A 120 1.76 0.29 16.75
CA PHE A 120 1.31 1.01 15.55
C PHE A 120 -0.17 1.37 15.59
N LEU A 121 -1.00 0.83 16.50
CA LEU A 121 -2.37 1.33 16.68
C LEU A 121 -2.39 2.82 17.10
N LYS A 122 -1.30 3.33 17.70
CA LYS A 122 -1.08 4.77 17.92
C LYS A 122 -0.41 5.50 16.73
N HIS A 123 0.27 4.80 15.83
CA HIS A 123 0.93 5.36 14.64
C HIS A 123 0.11 5.23 13.34
N PHE A 124 -1.01 4.51 13.33
CA PHE A 124 -1.90 4.33 12.18
C PHE A 124 -2.42 5.68 11.65
N CYS A 125 -2.58 6.66 12.54
CA CYS A 125 -2.95 8.04 12.18
C CYS A 125 -1.91 8.70 11.26
N LEU A 126 -0.60 8.40 11.44
CA LEU A 126 0.47 8.97 10.60
C LEU A 126 0.46 8.43 9.18
N PHE A 127 0.28 7.11 9.05
CA PHE A 127 0.22 6.47 7.74
C PHE A 127 -1.05 6.88 7.00
N GLN A 128 -2.17 7.08 7.71
CA GLN A 128 -3.37 7.67 7.13
C GLN A 128 -3.12 9.07 6.57
N CYS A 129 -2.43 9.96 7.30
CA CYS A 129 -2.15 11.30 6.79
C CYS A 129 -1.24 11.31 5.55
N TYR A 130 -0.18 10.50 5.54
CA TYR A 130 0.73 10.43 4.39
C TYR A 130 0.11 9.69 3.19
N CYS A 131 -0.71 8.67 3.45
CA CYS A 131 -1.41 7.92 2.41
C CYS A 131 -2.81 8.48 2.10
N GLN A 132 -3.17 9.63 2.65
CA GLN A 132 -4.48 10.26 2.47
C GLN A 132 -4.84 10.42 0.99
N PRO A 133 -3.94 10.89 0.10
CA PRO A 133 -4.24 10.98 -1.33
C PRO A 133 -4.56 9.62 -1.98
N TYR A 134 -4.00 8.52 -1.48
CA TYR A 134 -4.29 7.17 -1.97
C TYR A 134 -5.61 6.61 -1.42
N LEU A 135 -5.98 6.98 -0.19
CA LEU A 135 -7.28 6.65 0.39
C LEU A 135 -8.41 7.42 -0.32
N GLU A 136 -8.16 8.68 -0.63
CA GLU A 136 -9.05 9.52 -1.42
C GLU A 136 -9.11 9.04 -2.88
N LEU A 137 -7.99 8.59 -3.46
CA LEU A 137 -7.99 7.92 -4.77
C LEU A 137 -8.90 6.68 -4.77
N ALA A 138 -8.84 5.85 -3.72
CA ALA A 138 -9.72 4.68 -3.59
C ALA A 138 -11.20 5.07 -3.44
N THR A 139 -11.47 6.24 -2.84
CA THR A 139 -12.82 6.79 -2.73
C THR A 139 -13.31 7.33 -4.08
N ALA A 140 -12.48 8.12 -4.78
CA ALA A 140 -12.74 8.62 -6.12
C ALA A 140 -12.95 7.48 -7.13
N PHE A 141 -12.22 6.37 -7.00
CA PHE A 141 -12.39 5.19 -7.83
C PHE A 141 -13.79 4.57 -7.73
N ARG A 142 -14.46 4.71 -6.58
CA ARG A 142 -15.83 4.22 -6.39
C ARG A 142 -16.88 5.14 -7.02
N SER A 143 -16.51 6.36 -7.43
CA SER A 143 -17.42 7.27 -8.13
C SER A 143 -17.96 6.63 -9.42
N ASN A 144 -19.19 6.99 -9.76
CA ASN A 144 -19.83 6.60 -11.02
C ASN A 144 -19.28 7.40 -12.21
N ASN A 145 -18.60 8.53 -11.97
CA ASN A 145 -18.08 9.39 -13.02
C ASN A 145 -16.57 9.15 -13.25
N PRO A 146 -16.14 8.70 -14.45
CA PRO A 146 -14.72 8.50 -14.75
C PRO A 146 -13.92 9.81 -14.84
N GLU A 147 -14.59 10.95 -15.10
CA GLU A 147 -13.92 12.25 -15.14
C GLU A 147 -13.46 12.67 -13.75
N ASP A 148 -14.25 12.42 -12.70
CA ASP A 148 -13.88 12.73 -11.31
C ASP A 148 -12.56 12.04 -10.92
N LEU A 149 -12.42 10.76 -11.29
CA LEU A 149 -11.21 9.99 -11.03
C LEU A 149 -10.01 10.56 -11.80
N THR A 150 -10.21 10.94 -13.06
CA THR A 150 -9.14 11.52 -13.90
C THR A 150 -8.70 12.88 -13.34
N ASN A 151 -9.67 13.75 -13.03
CA ASN A 151 -9.45 15.06 -12.43
C ASN A 151 -8.74 14.96 -11.08
N PHE A 152 -9.11 13.99 -10.23
CA PHE A 152 -8.45 13.74 -8.95
C PHE A 152 -6.98 13.31 -9.13
N VAL A 153 -6.72 12.43 -10.10
CA VAL A 153 -5.36 11.95 -10.38
C VAL A 153 -4.49 13.07 -10.95
N ASP A 154 -5.04 13.91 -11.81
CA ASP A 154 -4.32 15.05 -12.38
C ASP A 154 -4.01 16.11 -11.31
N LEU A 155 -4.95 16.35 -10.38
CA LEU A 155 -4.75 17.25 -9.24
C LEU A 155 -3.59 16.80 -8.33
N HIS A 156 -3.42 15.49 -8.11
CA HIS A 156 -2.38 14.92 -7.25
C HIS A 156 -1.18 14.34 -8.01
N ARG A 157 -1.00 14.71 -9.28
CA ARG A 157 0.01 14.14 -10.18
C ARG A 157 1.43 14.26 -9.64
N GLU A 158 1.78 15.40 -9.05
CA GLU A 158 3.13 15.67 -8.53
C GLU A 158 3.47 14.72 -7.37
N LEU A 159 2.52 14.47 -6.46
CA LEU A 159 2.67 13.52 -5.36
C LEU A 159 2.91 12.08 -5.87
N PHE A 160 2.07 11.59 -6.78
CA PHE A 160 2.23 10.23 -7.34
C PHE A 160 3.52 10.06 -8.17
N THR A 161 4.01 11.15 -8.76
CA THR A 161 5.27 11.14 -9.49
C THR A 161 6.45 11.12 -8.53
N ALA A 162 6.39 11.91 -7.45
CA ALA A 162 7.40 11.91 -6.38
C ALA A 162 7.51 10.54 -5.69
N ASP A 163 6.39 9.85 -5.52
CA ASP A 163 6.34 8.49 -4.93
C ASP A 163 6.64 7.36 -5.95
N PHE A 164 7.05 7.70 -7.18
CA PHE A 164 7.39 6.73 -8.25
C PHE A 164 6.28 5.71 -8.59
N ASN A 165 5.02 6.03 -8.32
CA ASN A 165 3.90 5.11 -8.50
C ASN A 165 2.85 5.60 -9.49
N PHE A 166 3.07 6.74 -10.14
CA PHE A 166 2.14 7.29 -11.14
C PHE A 166 1.80 6.31 -12.27
N GLY A 167 2.73 5.42 -12.65
CA GLY A 167 2.46 4.35 -13.61
C GLY A 167 1.34 3.39 -13.15
N LEU A 168 1.30 3.05 -11.86
CA LEU A 168 0.25 2.23 -11.26
C LEU A 168 -1.06 3.00 -11.17
N VAL A 169 -1.01 4.30 -10.83
CA VAL A 169 -2.21 5.16 -10.80
C VAL A 169 -2.86 5.26 -12.19
N LYS A 170 -2.08 5.32 -13.27
CA LYS A 170 -2.62 5.22 -14.64
C LYS A 170 -3.29 3.87 -14.93
N GLN A 171 -2.76 2.78 -14.38
CA GLN A 171 -3.41 1.47 -14.49
C GLN A 171 -4.74 1.44 -13.73
N VAL A 172 -4.85 2.15 -12.60
CA VAL A 172 -6.11 2.33 -11.86
C VAL A 172 -7.15 3.03 -12.73
N ILE A 173 -6.81 4.16 -13.37
CA ILE A 173 -7.73 4.82 -14.31
C ILE A 173 -8.16 3.86 -15.43
N LYS A 174 -7.21 3.13 -16.02
CA LYS A 174 -7.49 2.18 -17.10
C LYS A 174 -8.38 1.02 -16.67
N CYS A 175 -8.25 0.54 -15.44
CA CYS A 175 -9.06 -0.57 -14.93
C CYS A 175 -10.42 -0.12 -14.38
N HIS A 176 -10.62 1.17 -14.10
CA HIS A 176 -11.90 1.72 -13.66
C HIS A 176 -13.04 1.37 -14.63
N GLY A 177 -12.84 1.54 -15.93
CA GLY A 177 -13.83 1.15 -16.94
C GLY A 177 -14.21 -0.35 -16.88
N LYS A 178 -13.24 -1.24 -16.63
CA LYS A 178 -13.52 -2.67 -16.44
C LYS A 178 -14.33 -2.93 -15.18
N PHE A 179 -13.95 -2.29 -14.08
CA PHE A 179 -14.66 -2.38 -12.80
C PHE A 179 -16.11 -1.90 -12.92
N ARG A 180 -16.36 -0.80 -13.64
CA ARG A 180 -17.71 -0.28 -13.88
C ARG A 180 -18.59 -1.26 -14.66
N ILE A 181 -18.06 -1.85 -15.73
CA ILE A 181 -18.82 -2.84 -16.50
C ILE A 181 -19.11 -4.08 -15.62
N GLN A 182 -18.13 -4.52 -14.81
CA GLN A 182 -18.31 -5.65 -13.88
C GLN A 182 -19.24 -5.34 -12.70
N SER A 183 -19.39 -4.08 -12.31
CA SER A 183 -20.31 -3.72 -11.23
C SER A 183 -21.77 -3.72 -11.68
N LEU A 184 -22.04 -3.48 -12.97
CA LEU A 184 -23.39 -3.50 -13.53
C LEU A 184 -24.02 -4.90 -13.42
N THR A 185 -23.25 -5.95 -13.68
CA THR A 185 -23.72 -7.34 -13.56
C THR A 185 -24.12 -7.75 -12.14
N LYS A 186 -23.73 -6.99 -11.11
CA LYS A 186 -24.09 -7.25 -9.71
C LYS A 186 -25.36 -6.53 -9.26
N VAL A 187 -25.71 -5.41 -9.89
CA VAL A 187 -26.87 -4.58 -9.51
C VAL A 187 -28.13 -5.02 -10.29
N ASP A 188 -27.96 -5.50 -11.52
CA ASP A 188 -29.07 -5.84 -12.42
C ASP A 188 -29.84 -7.13 -12.04
N PHE A 189 -29.43 -7.84 -10.98
CA PHE A 189 -30.04 -9.12 -10.59
C PHE A 189 -31.33 -8.98 -9.76
N TYR A 190 -31.62 -7.80 -9.16
CA TYR A 190 -32.74 -7.65 -8.21
C TYR A 190 -33.80 -6.59 -8.53
N ASP A 191 -33.62 -5.72 -9.52
CA ASP A 191 -34.64 -4.69 -9.85
C ASP A 191 -35.04 -4.74 -11.33
N THR A 192 -36.31 -5.07 -11.58
CA THR A 192 -36.95 -4.98 -12.89
C THR A 192 -37.16 -3.52 -13.28
N ILE A 193 -36.14 -2.86 -13.86
CA ILE A 193 -36.30 -1.50 -14.40
C ILE A 193 -35.60 -1.42 -15.77
N PRO A 194 -36.34 -1.61 -16.87
CA PRO A 194 -35.81 -1.51 -18.24
C PRO A 194 -35.14 -0.17 -18.53
N ASP A 195 -35.53 0.89 -17.82
CA ASP A 195 -35.10 2.27 -18.09
C ASP A 195 -33.73 2.64 -17.52
N ARG A 196 -33.24 2.04 -16.42
CA ARG A 196 -31.94 2.44 -15.83
C ARG A 196 -30.75 1.84 -16.57
N CYS A 197 -30.85 0.57 -16.98
CA CYS A 197 -29.87 -0.03 -17.88
C CYS A 197 -29.89 0.69 -19.23
N CYS A 198 -31.08 0.92 -19.82
CA CYS A 198 -31.18 1.68 -21.07
C CYS A 198 -30.65 3.12 -20.95
N HIS A 199 -30.81 3.81 -19.82
CA HIS A 199 -30.30 5.16 -19.63
C HIS A 199 -28.79 5.19 -19.43
N ALA A 200 -28.23 4.29 -18.63
CA ALA A 200 -26.78 4.13 -18.51
C ALA A 200 -26.17 3.78 -19.88
N TYR A 201 -26.80 2.93 -20.69
CA TYR A 201 -26.34 2.67 -22.06
C TYR A 201 -26.59 3.85 -23.03
N LYS A 202 -27.64 4.66 -22.85
CA LYS A 202 -27.87 5.88 -23.65
C LYS A 202 -26.84 6.98 -23.39
N THR A 203 -26.28 7.07 -22.18
CA THR A 203 -25.15 7.97 -21.89
C THR A 203 -23.81 7.41 -22.38
N PHE A 204 -23.71 6.09 -22.62
CA PHE A 204 -22.49 5.42 -23.08
C PHE A 204 -22.44 5.11 -24.59
N GLY A 205 -23.55 5.34 -25.31
CA GLY A 205 -23.71 4.88 -26.69
C GLY A 205 -24.70 5.67 -27.54
N ASN A 206 -24.89 6.97 -27.30
CA ASN A 206 -25.58 7.82 -28.29
C ASN A 206 -24.55 8.66 -29.07
N PRO A 207 -24.30 8.40 -30.36
CA PRO A 207 -23.52 9.28 -31.21
C PRO A 207 -24.40 10.50 -31.56
N ARG A 208 -24.60 11.39 -30.60
CA ARG A 208 -25.19 12.70 -30.87
C ARG A 208 -24.12 13.76 -30.67
N SER A 209 -23.41 13.97 -31.79
CA SER A 209 -22.56 15.11 -32.15
C SER A 209 -21.24 15.30 -31.39
N GLY A 210 -20.16 14.70 -31.95
CA GLY A 210 -18.77 15.11 -31.69
C GLY A 210 -17.72 14.05 -32.07
N GLU A 211 -16.54 14.46 -32.54
CA GLU A 211 -15.40 13.54 -32.80
C GLU A 211 -14.89 12.85 -31.52
N THR A 212 -15.11 13.46 -30.36
CA THR A 212 -14.83 12.90 -29.02
C THR A 212 -15.74 11.73 -28.67
N ASP A 213 -17.03 11.77 -29.01
CA ASP A 213 -18.00 10.69 -28.73
C ASP A 213 -17.71 9.40 -29.49
N LEU A 214 -17.22 9.51 -30.73
CA LEU A 214 -16.82 8.34 -31.54
C LEU A 214 -15.61 7.61 -30.93
N ARG A 215 -14.68 8.34 -30.31
CA ARG A 215 -13.52 7.76 -29.61
C ARG A 215 -13.93 7.03 -28.34
N TYR A 216 -14.84 7.61 -27.55
CA TYR A 216 -15.35 7.01 -26.32
C TYR A 216 -16.20 5.75 -26.60
N GLY A 217 -17.09 5.79 -27.59
CA GLY A 217 -17.87 4.61 -28.00
C GLY A 217 -17.00 3.44 -28.46
N LYS A 218 -15.96 3.72 -29.26
CA LYS A 218 -15.01 2.69 -29.73
C LYS A 218 -14.12 2.14 -28.61
N TYR A 219 -13.75 2.97 -27.64
CA TYR A 219 -12.98 2.56 -26.46
C TYR A 219 -13.81 1.64 -25.54
N ASN A 220 -15.06 2.01 -25.26
CA ASN A 220 -15.97 1.24 -24.41
C ASN A 220 -16.32 -0.12 -25.02
N PHE A 221 -16.55 -0.18 -26.33
CA PHE A 221 -16.74 -1.44 -27.05
C PHE A 221 -15.53 -2.38 -26.89
N ARG A 222 -14.31 -1.86 -27.01
CA ARG A 222 -13.07 -2.64 -26.84
C ARG A 222 -12.89 -3.14 -25.41
N ILE A 223 -13.24 -2.35 -24.41
CA ILE A 223 -13.17 -2.78 -23.00
C ILE A 223 -14.22 -3.86 -22.74
N THR A 224 -15.45 -3.67 -23.19
CA THR A 224 -16.54 -4.65 -23.01
C THR A 224 -16.15 -5.98 -23.66
N ALA A 225 -15.67 -5.95 -24.91
CA ALA A 225 -15.15 -7.14 -25.58
C ALA A 225 -13.97 -7.79 -24.84
N ALA A 226 -13.05 -6.99 -24.29
CA ALA A 226 -11.93 -7.53 -23.49
C ALA A 226 -12.38 -8.18 -22.17
N VAL A 227 -13.39 -7.62 -21.51
CA VAL A 227 -13.96 -8.15 -20.26
C VAL A 227 -14.71 -9.47 -20.54
N ILE A 228 -15.47 -9.54 -21.63
CA ILE A 228 -16.13 -10.76 -22.11
C ILE A 228 -15.08 -11.83 -22.47
N ASN A 229 -14.05 -11.47 -23.26
CA ASN A 229 -13.00 -12.41 -23.66
C ASN A 229 -12.19 -12.95 -22.47
N SER A 230 -12.04 -12.16 -21.40
CA SER A 230 -11.41 -12.61 -20.15
C SER A 230 -12.30 -13.52 -19.29
N LYS A 231 -13.55 -13.81 -19.73
CA LYS A 231 -14.59 -14.52 -18.95
C LYS A 231 -14.91 -13.85 -17.61
N ALA A 232 -14.67 -12.54 -17.52
CA ALA A 232 -14.92 -11.79 -16.30
C ALA A 232 -16.38 -11.30 -16.21
N ILE A 233 -17.07 -11.27 -17.35
CA ILE A 233 -18.53 -11.11 -17.49
C ILE A 233 -18.97 -12.02 -18.63
N PHE A 234 -20.12 -12.67 -18.48
CA PHE A 234 -20.79 -13.35 -19.57
C PHE A 234 -21.80 -12.39 -20.19
N ALA A 235 -21.57 -11.98 -21.44
CA ALA A 235 -22.45 -11.08 -22.16
C ALA A 235 -22.27 -11.24 -23.67
N ASN A 236 -23.31 -10.93 -24.43
CA ASN A 236 -23.29 -10.86 -25.89
C ASN A 236 -23.44 -9.42 -26.36
N ILE A 237 -22.79 -9.05 -27.46
CA ILE A 237 -22.87 -7.70 -28.03
C ILE A 237 -23.63 -7.76 -29.35
N ASP A 238 -24.80 -7.13 -29.41
CA ASP A 238 -25.51 -6.90 -30.66
C ASP A 238 -24.95 -5.65 -31.35
N GLN A 239 -24.17 -5.87 -32.40
CA GLN A 239 -23.52 -4.81 -33.16
C GLN A 239 -24.48 -3.99 -34.03
N GLN A 240 -25.64 -4.55 -34.40
CA GLN A 240 -26.60 -3.86 -35.25
C GLN A 240 -27.40 -2.84 -34.44
N ASN A 241 -27.75 -3.21 -33.20
CA ASN A 241 -28.52 -2.38 -32.28
C ASN A 241 -27.67 -1.65 -31.23
N GLY A 242 -26.34 -1.86 -31.24
CA GLY A 242 -25.41 -1.23 -30.30
C GLY A 242 -25.67 -1.60 -28.83
N THR A 243 -26.30 -2.75 -28.57
CA THR A 243 -26.78 -3.16 -27.24
C THR A 243 -25.97 -4.34 -26.69
N VAL A 244 -25.75 -4.38 -25.38
CA VAL A 244 -25.07 -5.47 -24.68
C VAL A 244 -26.07 -6.25 -23.85
N HIS A 245 -26.15 -7.55 -24.05
CA HIS A 245 -27.01 -8.46 -23.31
C HIS A 245 -26.18 -9.27 -22.32
N PHE A 246 -26.39 -9.08 -21.02
CA PHE A 246 -25.73 -9.89 -20.00
C PHE A 246 -26.32 -11.30 -19.95
N LEU A 247 -25.46 -12.30 -19.74
CA LEU A 247 -25.78 -13.72 -19.68
C LEU A 247 -25.36 -14.25 -18.30
N ASP A 248 -25.97 -15.37 -17.89
CA ASP A 248 -25.53 -16.11 -16.72
C ASP A 248 -24.22 -16.87 -16.97
N ASP A 249 -23.56 -17.28 -15.89
CA ASP A 249 -22.39 -18.16 -15.98
C ASP A 249 -22.79 -19.48 -16.66
N PRO A 250 -22.17 -19.84 -17.80
CA PRO A 250 -22.47 -21.08 -18.50
C PRO A 250 -21.94 -22.33 -17.77
N GLU A 251 -21.13 -22.20 -16.71
CA GLU A 251 -20.59 -23.35 -15.98
C GLU A 251 -21.70 -24.12 -15.24
N GLN A 252 -21.87 -25.39 -15.61
CA GLN A 252 -22.87 -26.31 -15.03
C GLN A 252 -22.27 -27.27 -13.98
N TYR A 253 -20.97 -27.13 -13.67
CA TYR A 253 -20.23 -27.93 -12.69
C TYR A 253 -20.17 -29.46 -12.97
N ASP A 254 -20.52 -29.88 -14.18
CA ASP A 254 -20.58 -31.28 -14.61
C ASP A 254 -19.34 -31.73 -15.38
N SER A 255 -18.38 -30.82 -15.60
CA SER A 255 -17.19 -31.08 -16.41
C SER A 255 -16.06 -31.77 -15.63
N ILE A 256 -15.28 -32.62 -16.31
CA ILE A 256 -14.05 -33.23 -15.76
C ILE A 256 -13.05 -32.15 -15.30
N LYS A 257 -13.05 -31.00 -15.98
CA LYS A 257 -12.25 -29.85 -15.59
C LYS A 257 -12.64 -29.33 -14.21
N MET A 258 -13.94 -29.21 -13.93
CA MET A 258 -14.43 -28.78 -12.61
C MET A 258 -14.11 -29.82 -11.53
N LEU A 259 -14.21 -31.11 -11.85
CA LEU A 259 -13.77 -32.18 -10.95
C LEU A 259 -12.28 -32.05 -10.59
N ARG A 260 -11.42 -31.73 -11.56
CA ARG A 260 -9.99 -31.50 -11.30
C ARG A 260 -9.75 -30.28 -10.42
N ILE A 261 -10.46 -29.17 -10.66
CA ILE A 261 -10.40 -27.97 -9.82
C ILE A 261 -10.81 -28.31 -8.38
N LEU A 262 -11.89 -29.09 -8.20
CA LEU A 262 -12.33 -29.54 -6.88
C LEU A 262 -11.26 -30.39 -6.20
N GLN A 263 -10.66 -31.34 -6.91
CA GLN A 263 -9.59 -32.19 -6.38
C GLN A 263 -8.36 -31.38 -5.96
N GLU A 264 -7.96 -30.39 -6.76
CA GLU A 264 -6.88 -29.46 -6.42
C GLU A 264 -7.21 -28.68 -5.14
N LYS A 265 -8.43 -28.14 -5.04
CA LYS A 265 -8.90 -27.40 -3.85
C LYS A 265 -8.96 -28.26 -2.59
N ILE A 266 -9.45 -29.50 -2.70
CA ILE A 266 -9.45 -30.46 -1.58
C ILE A 266 -8.01 -30.74 -1.13
N THR A 267 -7.09 -30.92 -2.08
CA THR A 267 -5.67 -31.16 -1.78
C THR A 267 -5.04 -29.97 -1.06
N GLU A 268 -5.34 -28.73 -1.48
CA GLU A 268 -4.93 -27.50 -0.78
C GLU A 268 -5.45 -27.49 0.66
N CYS A 269 -6.73 -27.81 0.89
CA CYS A 269 -7.32 -27.88 2.22
C CYS A 269 -6.65 -28.94 3.11
N VAL A 270 -6.40 -30.14 2.59
CA VAL A 270 -5.72 -31.22 3.31
C VAL A 270 -4.29 -30.82 3.70
N ASN A 271 -3.57 -30.14 2.81
CA ASN A 271 -2.22 -29.65 3.11
C ASN A 271 -2.24 -28.56 4.18
N LEU A 272 -3.24 -27.68 4.14
CA LEU A 272 -3.43 -26.66 5.17
C LEU A 272 -3.74 -27.29 6.53
N GLU A 273 -4.60 -28.32 6.58
CA GLU A 273 -4.92 -29.07 7.79
C GLU A 273 -3.68 -29.74 8.39
N LYS A 274 -2.87 -30.41 7.55
CA LYS A 274 -1.58 -30.99 7.99
C LYS A 274 -0.67 -29.93 8.61
N HIS A 275 -0.62 -28.74 8.03
CA HIS A 275 0.16 -27.64 8.60
C HIS A 275 -0.38 -27.18 9.95
N PHE A 276 -1.71 -27.07 10.11
CA PHE A 276 -2.33 -26.79 11.39
C PHE A 276 -2.01 -27.86 12.44
N MET A 277 -2.07 -29.14 12.09
CA MET A 277 -1.70 -30.23 13.01
C MET A 277 -0.24 -30.10 13.47
N GLN A 278 0.69 -29.80 12.55
CA GLN A 278 2.10 -29.55 12.90
C GLN A 278 2.27 -28.34 13.81
N LEU A 279 1.53 -27.25 13.58
CA LEU A 279 1.54 -26.08 14.44
C LEU A 279 0.99 -26.40 15.83
N THR A 280 -0.12 -27.12 15.91
CA THR A 280 -0.72 -27.55 17.19
C THR A 280 0.24 -28.44 17.97
N ASP A 281 0.88 -29.41 17.32
CA ASP A 281 1.87 -30.28 17.97
C ASP A 281 3.07 -29.49 18.50
N ARG A 282 3.59 -28.55 17.71
CA ARG A 282 4.65 -27.61 18.13
C ARG A 282 4.23 -26.72 19.30
N LEU A 283 2.95 -26.36 19.40
CA LEU A 283 2.42 -25.55 20.50
C LEU A 283 2.26 -26.38 21.78
N VAL A 284 1.71 -27.59 21.67
CA VAL A 284 1.54 -28.51 22.81
C VAL A 284 2.88 -28.94 23.38
N THR A 285 3.87 -29.20 22.53
CA THR A 285 5.23 -29.55 22.94
C THR A 285 6.06 -28.34 23.41
N ASN A 286 5.57 -27.11 23.25
CA ASN A 286 6.28 -25.91 23.68
C ASN A 286 6.19 -25.73 25.21
N PRO A 287 7.29 -25.82 25.95
CA PRO A 287 7.29 -25.76 27.42
C PRO A 287 6.85 -24.38 27.96
N ASN A 288 7.01 -23.30 27.19
CA ASN A 288 6.57 -21.96 27.60
C ASN A 288 5.06 -21.77 27.45
N TYR A 289 4.43 -22.51 26.51
CA TYR A 289 2.98 -22.51 26.33
C TYR A 289 2.30 -23.44 27.35
N ALA A 290 2.83 -24.65 27.55
CA ALA A 290 2.31 -25.62 28.52
C ALA A 290 2.29 -25.09 29.97
N LYS A 291 3.23 -24.20 30.33
CA LYS A 291 3.27 -23.52 31.64
C LYS A 291 2.19 -22.46 31.84
N ARG A 292 1.60 -21.91 30.77
CA ARG A 292 0.55 -20.87 30.83
C ARG A 292 -0.88 -21.43 30.80
N VAL A 293 -1.04 -22.68 30.39
CA VAL A 293 -2.35 -23.35 30.26
C VAL A 293 -2.68 -24.22 31.49
N ARG A 294 -1.72 -24.45 32.38
CA ARG A 294 -1.96 -24.99 33.74
C ARG A 294 -2.14 -23.86 34.74
#